data_AF-A0A9E5FWY8-F1
#
_entry.id   AF-A0A9E5FWY8-F1
#
_cell.length_a   1.000
_cell.length_b   1.000
_cell.length_c   1.000
_cell.angle_alpha   90.00
_cell.angle_beta   90.00
_cell.angle_gamma   90.00
#
_symmetry.space_group_name_H-M   'P 1'
#
loop_
_entity.id
_entity.type
_entity.pdbx_description
1 polymer ?
#
loop_
_entity_poly.entity_id
_entity_poly.type
_entity_poly.pdbx_seq_one_letter_code
_entity_poly.pdbx_strand_id
1 'polypeptide(L)'
;SVSPTGGPAVTIKSHHNVGGLPKNMKLKLLEPLRELFKDEVRALGQALGLPREMVWRHPFPGPGLAVRICGEITPDRLDVLRRADDIFINELRTSGNYDKVWQAFAVFLPVRSVGVMGDGRTYDNVCALRAVTSSDAMTADWARLPYDVLQRASTRIINEVKGINRVVYDVSSKPPATIEWE
;
A
#
# COMPACT_ATOMS: atom_id res chain seq x y z
N SER A 1 20.51 13.25 9.02
CA SER A 1 21.76 12.63 9.50
C SER A 1 22.60 12.26 8.28
N VAL A 2 23.88 12.61 8.29
CA VAL A 2 24.81 12.36 7.18
C VAL A 2 25.52 11.03 7.42
N SER A 3 25.81 10.27 6.35
CA SER A 3 26.60 9.05 6.42
C SER A 3 28.00 9.31 7.01
N PRO A 4 28.51 8.48 7.93
CA PRO A 4 29.87 8.63 8.48
C PRO A 4 30.97 8.39 7.42
N THR A 5 30.63 7.70 6.33
CA THR A 5 31.50 7.52 5.17
C THR A 5 31.03 8.48 4.09
N GLY A 6 31.70 9.63 3.96
CA GLY A 6 31.30 10.79 3.14
C GLY A 6 31.19 10.56 1.62
N GLY A 7 30.29 9.68 1.19
CA GLY A 7 29.84 9.55 -0.18
C GLY A 7 28.64 10.48 -0.45
N PRO A 8 28.49 10.98 -1.69
CA PRO A 8 27.39 11.86 -2.08
C PRO A 8 26.10 11.03 -2.26
N ALA A 9 25.54 10.55 -1.14
CA ALA A 9 24.25 9.89 -1.12
C ALA A 9 23.31 10.67 -0.21
N VAL A 10 22.92 11.86 -0.67
CA VAL A 10 21.76 12.58 -0.13
C VAL A 10 20.50 11.96 -0.71
N THR A 11 20.28 10.68 -0.43
CA THR A 11 19.01 9.96 -0.66
C THR A 11 18.85 8.92 0.44
N ILE A 12 18.91 9.38 1.69
CA ILE A 12 18.75 8.50 2.84
C ILE A 12 17.60 9.07 3.65
N LYS A 13 16.41 8.53 3.41
CA LYS A 13 15.41 8.47 4.46
C LYS A 13 15.94 7.49 5.50
N SER A 14 16.25 8.02 6.68
CA SER A 14 16.32 7.24 7.89
C SER A 14 15.09 6.33 7.94
N HIS A 15 15.29 5.05 8.23
CA HIS A 15 14.22 4.21 8.77
C HIS A 15 13.38 5.06 9.73
N HIS A 16 12.06 5.00 9.61
CA HIS A 16 11.14 5.68 10.53
C HIS A 16 11.44 5.19 11.95
N ASN A 17 12.38 5.85 12.63
CA ASN A 17 12.73 5.53 14.00
C ASN A 17 11.53 5.94 14.85
N VAL A 18 11.03 4.96 15.58
CA VAL A 18 9.97 5.10 16.57
C VAL A 18 10.39 6.19 17.56
N GLY A 19 9.47 7.06 18.00
CA GLY A 19 9.72 8.21 18.86
C GLY A 19 10.19 7.91 20.30
N GLY A 20 11.11 6.96 20.47
CA GLY A 20 11.61 6.47 21.75
C GLY A 20 10.60 5.56 22.47
N LEU A 21 11.06 4.97 23.58
CA LEU A 21 10.18 4.29 24.52
C LEU A 21 9.46 5.32 25.41
N PRO A 22 8.24 5.05 25.90
CA PRO A 22 7.58 5.88 26.90
C PRO A 22 8.48 6.15 28.11
N LYS A 23 8.46 7.37 28.66
CA LYS A 23 9.36 7.79 29.76
C LYS A 23 9.31 6.91 31.01
N ASN A 24 8.20 6.24 31.25
CA ASN A 24 7.97 5.35 32.39
C ASN A 24 8.38 3.89 32.13
N MET A 25 8.85 3.56 30.93
CA MET A 25 9.23 2.21 30.55
C MET A 25 10.69 1.92 30.95
N LYS A 26 10.90 0.90 31.79
CA LYS A 26 12.22 0.48 32.29
C LYS A 26 12.95 -0.49 31.35
N LEU A 27 12.76 -0.36 30.04
CA LEU A 27 13.39 -1.22 29.04
C LEU A 27 14.50 -0.45 28.31
N LYS A 28 15.55 -1.17 27.89
CA LYS A 28 16.60 -0.63 27.03
C LYS A 28 16.21 -0.84 25.57
N LEU A 29 16.20 0.23 24.79
CA LEU A 29 15.98 0.16 23.34
C LEU A 29 17.28 -0.28 22.63
N LEU A 30 17.22 -1.36 21.86
CA LEU A 30 18.30 -1.81 20.99
C LEU A 30 17.83 -1.77 19.54
N GLU A 31 18.57 -1.06 18.68
CA GLU A 31 18.21 -0.83 17.27
C GLU A 31 19.29 -1.43 16.34
N PRO A 32 19.36 -2.76 16.20
CA PRO A 32 20.48 -3.44 15.50
C PRO A 32 20.56 -3.11 14.01
N LEU A 33 19.49 -2.58 13.41
CA LEU A 33 19.41 -2.24 11.98
C LEU A 33 19.58 -0.74 11.72
N ARG A 34 19.90 0.07 12.75
CA ARG A 34 19.94 1.53 12.67
C ARG A 34 20.92 2.07 11.62
N GLU A 35 21.99 1.32 11.36
CA GLU A 35 23.08 1.71 10.47
C GLU A 35 22.93 1.15 9.05
N LEU A 36 21.85 0.41 8.78
CA LEU A 36 21.59 -0.21 7.48
C LEU A 36 20.53 0.57 6.68
N PHE A 37 20.74 0.67 5.37
CA PHE A 37 19.76 1.11 4.40
C PHE A 37 18.76 -0.01 4.04
N LYS A 38 17.70 0.35 3.33
CA LYS A 38 16.57 -0.57 3.09
C LYS A 38 16.96 -1.76 2.21
N ASP A 39 17.80 -1.53 1.22
CA ASP A 39 18.42 -2.55 0.37
C ASP A 39 19.36 -3.47 1.15
N GLU A 40 20.16 -2.93 2.05
CA GLU A 40 21.03 -3.71 2.95
C GLU A 40 20.22 -4.57 3.92
N VAL A 41 19.15 -4.03 4.49
CA VAL A 41 18.20 -4.81 5.33
C VAL A 41 17.56 -5.96 4.53
N ARG A 42 17.26 -5.74 3.24
CA ARG A 42 16.73 -6.80 2.37
C ARG A 42 17.76 -7.89 2.08
N ALA A 43 18.99 -7.50 1.76
CA ALA A 43 20.08 -8.44 1.54
C ALA A 43 20.36 -9.30 2.79
N LEU A 44 20.39 -8.65 3.96
CA LEU A 44 20.51 -9.34 5.25
C LEU A 44 19.36 -10.33 5.48
N GLY A 45 18.11 -9.92 5.22
CA GLY A 45 16.95 -10.79 5.35
C GLY A 45 17.04 -12.05 4.47
N GLN A 46 17.54 -11.91 3.25
CA GLN A 46 17.78 -13.05 2.34
C GLN A 46 18.90 -13.96 2.84
N ALA A 47 20.00 -13.40 3.32
CA ALA A 47 21.11 -14.16 3.88
C ALA A 47 20.71 -14.96 5.13
N LEU A 48 19.75 -14.44 5.91
CA LEU A 48 19.14 -15.13 7.05
C LEU A 48 18.08 -16.18 6.66
N GLY A 49 17.79 -16.36 5.38
CA GLY A 49 16.82 -17.34 4.89
C GLY A 49 15.36 -16.93 5.02
N LEU A 50 15.06 -15.63 5.18
CA LEU A 50 13.67 -15.17 5.21
C LEU A 50 13.00 -15.33 3.82
N PRO A 51 11.68 -15.64 3.78
CA PRO A 51 10.96 -15.73 2.51
C PRO A 51 11.07 -14.45 1.68
N ARG A 52 11.35 -14.59 0.39
CA ARG A 52 11.49 -13.46 -0.54
C ARG A 52 10.25 -12.55 -0.50
N GLU A 53 9.06 -13.14 -0.51
CA GLU A 53 7.78 -12.41 -0.46
C GLU A 53 7.63 -11.53 0.78
N MET A 54 8.24 -11.90 1.90
CA MET A 54 8.25 -11.10 3.13
C MET A 54 9.25 -9.95 3.02
N VAL A 55 10.45 -10.24 2.54
CA VAL A 55 11.55 -9.26 2.40
C VAL A 55 11.21 -8.16 1.39
N TRP A 56 10.55 -8.53 0.30
CA TRP A 56 10.19 -7.65 -0.81
C TRP A 56 8.77 -7.10 -0.74
N ARG A 57 8.03 -7.40 0.34
CA ARG A 57 6.69 -6.86 0.54
C ARG A 57 6.70 -5.33 0.50
N HIS A 58 5.70 -4.76 -0.16
CA HIS A 58 5.44 -3.32 -0.14
C HIS A 58 5.32 -2.81 1.31
N PRO A 59 5.69 -1.54 1.56
CA PRO A 59 5.44 -0.93 2.86
C PRO A 59 3.94 -0.96 3.20
N PHE A 60 3.66 -1.19 4.48
CA PHE A 60 2.30 -1.16 5.02
C PHE A 60 2.26 -0.18 6.20
N PRO A 61 1.32 0.78 6.23
CA PRO A 61 1.31 1.84 7.22
C PRO A 61 1.03 1.30 8.63
N GLY A 62 1.54 1.98 9.67
CA GLY A 62 1.34 1.59 11.08
C GLY A 62 -0.12 1.46 11.49
N PRO A 63 -1.00 2.43 11.18
CA PRO A 63 -2.45 2.31 11.38
C PRO A 63 -3.14 1.27 10.47
N GLY A 64 -2.41 0.69 9.51
CA GLY A 64 -2.90 -0.36 8.61
C GLY A 64 -4.06 0.08 7.72
N LEU A 65 -5.13 -0.70 7.70
CA LEU A 65 -6.29 -0.43 6.84
C LEU A 65 -7.15 0.75 7.30
N ALA A 66 -6.93 1.24 8.53
CA ALA A 66 -7.66 2.39 9.06
C ALA A 66 -7.52 3.62 8.16
N VAL A 67 -6.31 3.88 7.65
CA VAL A 67 -6.00 5.01 6.76
C VAL A 67 -6.37 4.77 5.29
N ARG A 68 -7.01 3.63 5.01
CA ARG A 68 -7.50 3.23 3.68
C ARG A 68 -9.02 3.11 3.62
N ILE A 69 -9.71 3.45 4.70
CA ILE A 69 -11.16 3.64 4.71
C ILE A 69 -11.39 5.13 4.91
N CYS A 70 -11.86 5.81 3.87
CA CYS A 70 -12.20 7.22 4.01
C CYS A 70 -13.45 7.34 4.89
N GLY A 71 -13.30 7.98 6.06
CA GLY A 71 -14.38 8.16 7.04
C GLY A 71 -14.44 7.05 8.10
N GLU A 72 -15.66 6.70 8.54
CA GLU A 72 -15.84 5.79 9.69
C GLU A 72 -15.30 4.37 9.42
N ILE A 73 -14.52 3.86 10.38
CA ILE A 73 -13.93 2.53 10.35
C ILE A 73 -14.86 1.56 11.09
N THR A 74 -15.46 0.64 10.33
CA THR A 74 -16.32 -0.42 10.88
C THR A 74 -15.80 -1.82 10.48
N PRO A 75 -16.12 -2.88 11.24
CA PRO A 75 -15.74 -4.25 10.88
C PRO A 75 -16.15 -4.63 9.45
N ASP A 76 -17.38 -4.30 9.06
CA ASP A 76 -17.91 -4.60 7.72
C ASP A 76 -17.10 -3.91 6.61
N ARG A 77 -16.75 -2.63 6.80
CA ARG A 77 -15.93 -1.88 5.83
C ARG A 77 -14.52 -2.44 5.73
N LEU A 78 -13.93 -2.85 6.86
CA LEU A 78 -12.64 -3.53 6.88
C LEU A 78 -12.71 -4.87 6.14
N ASP A 79 -13.79 -5.63 6.28
CA ASP A 79 -13.98 -6.92 5.60
C ASP A 79 -14.14 -6.76 4.08
N VAL A 80 -14.84 -5.71 3.65
CA VAL A 80 -14.95 -5.33 2.23
C VAL A 80 -13.57 -4.93 1.69
N LEU A 81 -12.87 -4.03 2.39
CA LEU A 81 -11.57 -3.53 1.97
C LEU A 81 -10.51 -4.64 1.93
N ARG A 82 -10.46 -5.54 2.91
CA ARG A 82 -9.52 -6.67 2.94
C ARG A 82 -9.65 -7.56 1.71
N ARG A 83 -10.88 -7.84 1.29
CA ARG A 83 -11.13 -8.66 0.08
C ARG A 83 -10.75 -7.92 -1.20
N ALA A 84 -11.09 -6.63 -1.30
CA ALA A 84 -10.73 -5.82 -2.48
C ALA A 84 -9.20 -5.65 -2.62
N ASP A 85 -8.50 -5.40 -1.51
CA ASP A 85 -7.04 -5.27 -1.47
C ASP A 85 -6.36 -6.59 -1.86
N ASP A 86 -6.82 -7.73 -1.31
CA ASP A 86 -6.27 -9.05 -1.64
C ASP A 86 -6.39 -9.36 -3.13
N ILE A 87 -7.56 -9.10 -3.74
CA ILE A 87 -7.76 -9.28 -5.19
C ILE A 87 -6.77 -8.42 -5.97
N PHE A 88 -6.65 -7.13 -5.65
CA PHE A 88 -5.78 -6.23 -6.39
C PHE A 88 -4.30 -6.63 -6.29
N ILE A 89 -3.84 -6.97 -5.08
CA ILE A 89 -2.47 -7.43 -4.85
C ILE A 89 -2.21 -8.75 -5.58
N ASN A 90 -3.17 -9.67 -5.60
CA ASN A 90 -3.06 -10.94 -6.33
C ASN A 90 -2.96 -10.72 -7.84
N GLU A 91 -3.78 -9.85 -8.44
CA GLU A 91 -3.68 -9.50 -9.86
C GLU A 91 -2.33 -8.86 -10.22
N LEU A 92 -1.76 -8.05 -9.33
CA LEU A 92 -0.42 -7.50 -9.52
C LEU A 92 0.67 -8.58 -9.46
N ARG A 93 0.54 -9.55 -8.55
CA ARG A 93 1.52 -10.65 -8.42
C ARG A 93 1.46 -11.59 -9.62
N THR A 94 0.27 -12.05 -9.98
CA THR A 94 0.06 -13.01 -11.09
C THR A 94 0.42 -12.41 -12.45
N SER A 95 0.26 -11.10 -12.63
CA SER A 95 0.69 -10.39 -13.85
C SER A 95 2.17 -9.96 -13.85
N GLY A 96 2.92 -10.22 -12.77
CA GLY A 96 4.32 -9.81 -12.64
C GLY A 96 4.53 -8.30 -12.52
N ASN A 97 3.51 -7.54 -12.10
CA ASN A 97 3.59 -6.09 -11.92
C ASN A 97 3.79 -5.66 -10.46
N TYR A 98 3.67 -6.58 -9.49
CA TYR A 98 3.86 -6.30 -8.06
C TYR A 98 5.23 -5.68 -7.76
N ASP A 99 6.31 -6.27 -8.29
CA ASP A 99 7.68 -5.81 -8.07
C ASP A 99 8.04 -4.56 -8.89
N LYS A 100 7.18 -4.14 -9.83
CA LYS A 100 7.41 -2.97 -10.69
C LYS A 100 6.88 -1.67 -10.09
N VAL A 101 6.08 -1.77 -9.04
CA VAL A 101 5.51 -0.62 -8.32
C VAL A 101 6.09 -0.55 -6.92
N TRP A 102 6.20 0.67 -6.38
CA TRP A 102 6.73 0.90 -5.05
C TRP A 102 5.74 0.47 -3.97
N GLN A 103 4.48 0.82 -4.18
CA GLN A 103 3.39 0.49 -3.27
C GLN A 103 2.09 0.41 -4.09
N ALA A 104 1.25 -0.57 -3.78
CA ALA A 104 -0.09 -0.69 -4.32
C ALA A 104 -1.08 -1.15 -3.25
N PHE A 105 -2.33 -0.69 -3.34
CA PHE A 105 -3.41 -1.05 -2.42
C PHE A 105 -4.78 -0.60 -2.93
N ALA A 106 -5.83 -1.12 -2.31
CA ALA A 106 -7.20 -0.62 -2.44
C ALA A 106 -7.54 0.38 -1.32
N VAL A 107 -8.49 1.28 -1.60
CA VAL A 107 -9.08 2.25 -0.67
C VAL A 107 -10.60 2.16 -0.76
N PHE A 108 -11.27 2.11 0.38
CA PHE A 108 -12.72 2.11 0.47
C PHE A 108 -13.25 3.55 0.54
N LEU A 109 -14.15 3.90 -0.37
CA LEU A 109 -14.82 5.19 -0.41
C LEU A 109 -16.31 5.00 -0.09
N PRO A 110 -16.86 5.62 0.96
CA PRO A 110 -18.28 5.52 1.33
C PRO A 110 -19.19 6.37 0.42
N VAL A 111 -18.86 6.45 -0.87
CA VAL A 111 -19.64 7.12 -1.91
C VAL A 111 -20.53 6.07 -2.56
N ARG A 112 -21.85 6.28 -2.49
CA ARG A 112 -22.80 5.38 -3.13
C ARG A 112 -22.84 5.64 -4.62
N SER A 113 -22.78 4.57 -5.41
CA SER A 113 -22.91 4.63 -6.86
C SER A 113 -23.94 3.66 -7.37
N VAL A 114 -24.61 4.02 -8.47
CA VAL A 114 -25.52 3.09 -9.16
C VAL A 114 -24.68 2.07 -9.92
N GLY A 115 -25.01 0.80 -9.73
CA GLY A 115 -24.55 -0.32 -10.52
C GLY A 115 -25.73 -1.14 -11.05
N VAL A 116 -25.44 -2.06 -11.96
CA VAL A 116 -26.38 -3.08 -12.41
C VAL A 116 -25.72 -4.42 -12.14
N MET A 117 -26.33 -5.23 -11.27
CA MET A 117 -25.86 -6.58 -10.96
C MET A 117 -27.04 -7.55 -11.11
N GLY A 118 -26.94 -8.48 -12.06
CA GLY A 118 -28.09 -9.28 -12.51
C GLY A 118 -29.15 -8.39 -13.15
N ASP A 119 -30.42 -8.63 -12.80
CA ASP A 119 -31.57 -7.89 -13.35
C ASP A 119 -31.93 -6.62 -12.56
N GLY A 120 -31.19 -6.32 -11.49
CA GLY A 120 -31.49 -5.24 -10.54
C GLY A 120 -30.48 -4.10 -10.52
N ARG A 121 -30.95 -2.90 -10.13
CA ARG A 121 -30.07 -1.77 -9.77
C ARG A 121 -29.53 -1.95 -8.36
N THR A 122 -28.25 -1.68 -8.18
CA THR A 122 -27.57 -1.72 -6.88
C THR A 122 -27.01 -0.35 -6.52
N TYR A 123 -26.92 -0.08 -5.22
CA TYR A 123 -26.37 1.16 -4.65
C TYR A 123 -25.29 0.81 -3.64
N ASP A 124 -24.09 0.52 -4.14
CA ASP A 124 -22.93 0.11 -3.33
C ASP A 124 -21.80 1.14 -3.40
N ASN A 125 -20.73 0.85 -2.67
CA ASN A 125 -19.61 1.77 -2.46
C ASN A 125 -18.63 1.77 -3.64
N VAL A 126 -17.78 2.78 -3.67
CA VAL A 126 -16.67 2.87 -4.63
C VAL A 126 -15.38 2.35 -3.99
N CYS A 127 -14.60 1.61 -4.75
CA CYS A 127 -13.23 1.22 -4.39
C CYS A 127 -12.24 1.99 -5.27
N ALA A 128 -11.28 2.68 -4.68
CA ALA A 128 -10.17 3.27 -5.42
C ALA A 128 -8.96 2.33 -5.37
N LEU A 129 -8.35 2.09 -6.52
CA LEU A 129 -7.08 1.39 -6.64
C LEU A 129 -5.97 2.43 -6.72
N ARG A 130 -4.95 2.26 -5.87
CA ARG A 130 -3.76 3.12 -5.84
C ARG A 130 -2.54 2.27 -6.12
N ALA A 131 -1.75 2.64 -7.11
CA ALA A 131 -0.41 2.09 -7.29
C ALA A 131 0.53 3.21 -7.72
N VAL A 132 1.71 3.26 -7.10
CA VAL A 132 2.68 4.34 -7.32
C VAL A 132 4.06 3.80 -7.60
N THR A 133 4.83 4.51 -8.41
CA THR A 133 6.27 4.35 -8.57
C THR A 133 6.98 5.49 -7.86
N SER A 134 8.02 5.18 -7.11
CA SER A 134 8.79 6.18 -6.36
C SER A 134 10.21 5.69 -6.14
N SER A 135 11.17 6.62 -6.15
CA SER A 135 12.56 6.38 -5.78
C SER A 135 12.83 6.65 -4.29
N ASP A 136 12.08 7.55 -3.66
CA ASP A 136 12.39 8.06 -2.31
C ASP A 136 11.15 8.29 -1.41
N ALA A 137 9.94 7.97 -1.86
CA ALA A 137 8.64 8.26 -1.24
C ALA A 137 8.37 9.75 -0.93
N MET A 138 9.23 10.68 -1.33
CA MET A 138 9.00 12.14 -1.26
C MET A 138 8.26 12.60 -2.50
N THR A 139 8.67 12.11 -3.65
CA THR A 139 7.94 12.24 -4.91
C THR A 139 7.47 10.88 -5.38
N ALA A 140 6.26 10.80 -5.92
CA ALA A 140 5.73 9.56 -6.46
C ALA A 140 4.84 9.86 -7.65
N ASP A 141 4.99 9.07 -8.72
CA ASP A 141 4.07 9.11 -9.84
C ASP A 141 3.11 7.92 -9.77
N TRP A 142 1.90 8.08 -10.29
CA TRP A 142 0.98 6.96 -10.39
C TRP A 142 1.51 5.94 -11.42
N ALA A 143 1.31 4.65 -11.14
CA ALA A 143 1.84 3.58 -11.98
C ALA A 143 0.98 3.42 -13.24
N ARG A 144 1.60 3.39 -14.42
CA ARG A 144 0.90 3.12 -15.68
C ARG A 144 0.70 1.60 -15.83
N LEU A 145 -0.17 1.04 -15.00
CA LEU A 145 -0.49 -0.38 -15.01
C LEU A 145 -1.12 -0.76 -16.36
N PRO A 146 -0.79 -1.95 -16.91
CA PRO A 146 -1.44 -2.44 -18.11
C PRO A 146 -2.97 -2.47 -17.94
N TYR A 147 -3.69 -2.01 -18.95
CA TYR A 147 -5.15 -1.91 -18.88
C TYR A 147 -5.84 -3.26 -18.63
N ASP A 148 -5.24 -4.37 -19.07
CA ASP A 148 -5.74 -5.72 -18.81
C ASP A 148 -5.66 -6.09 -17.32
N VAL A 149 -4.63 -5.63 -16.60
CA VAL A 149 -4.51 -5.83 -15.14
C VAL A 149 -5.60 -5.06 -14.42
N LEU A 150 -5.81 -3.78 -14.80
CA LEU A 150 -6.87 -2.95 -14.24
C LEU A 150 -8.26 -3.51 -14.55
N GLN A 151 -8.47 -4.03 -15.76
CA GLN A 151 -9.72 -4.67 -16.17
C GLN A 151 -10.00 -5.94 -15.36
N ARG A 152 -9.01 -6.81 -15.16
CA ARG A 152 -9.18 -8.02 -14.34
C ARG A 152 -9.46 -7.68 -12.88
N ALA A 153 -8.65 -6.79 -12.29
CA ALA A 153 -8.83 -6.37 -10.90
C ALA A 153 -10.22 -5.76 -10.67
N SER A 154 -10.62 -4.80 -11.51
CA SER A 154 -11.95 -4.16 -11.40
C SER A 154 -13.09 -5.17 -11.57
N THR A 155 -13.01 -6.06 -12.54
CA THR A 155 -14.03 -7.10 -12.80
C THR A 155 -14.18 -8.04 -11.60
N ARG A 156 -13.06 -8.53 -11.06
CA ARG A 156 -13.06 -9.43 -9.90
C ARG A 156 -13.56 -8.74 -8.64
N ILE A 157 -13.12 -7.51 -8.38
CA ILE A 157 -13.60 -6.75 -7.20
C ILE A 157 -15.12 -6.55 -7.27
N ILE A 158 -15.67 -6.13 -8.41
CA ILE A 158 -17.12 -5.90 -8.55
C ILE A 158 -17.92 -7.21 -8.40
N ASN A 159 -17.42 -8.32 -8.95
CA ASN A 159 -18.16 -9.59 -8.96
C ASN A 159 -18.00 -10.40 -7.66
N GLU A 160 -16.83 -10.35 -7.02
CA GLU A 160 -16.49 -11.19 -5.87
C GLU A 160 -16.72 -10.47 -4.52
N VAL A 161 -16.67 -9.13 -4.50
CA VAL A 161 -16.74 -8.33 -3.26
C VAL A 161 -18.09 -7.63 -3.11
N LYS A 162 -19.01 -8.29 -2.40
CA LYS A 162 -20.27 -7.67 -1.97
C LYS A 162 -20.01 -6.36 -1.21
N GLY A 163 -20.64 -5.28 -1.64
CA GLY A 163 -20.50 -3.94 -1.04
C GLY A 163 -19.68 -2.95 -1.89
N ILE A 164 -19.11 -3.38 -3.03
CA ILE A 164 -18.50 -2.53 -4.05
C ILE A 164 -19.18 -2.81 -5.39
N ASN A 165 -19.58 -1.75 -6.10
CA ASN A 165 -20.11 -1.88 -7.47
C ASN A 165 -19.42 -0.96 -8.48
N ARG A 166 -18.40 -0.22 -8.02
CA ARG A 166 -17.61 0.66 -8.87
C ARG A 166 -16.17 0.67 -8.40
N VAL A 167 -15.26 0.58 -9.37
CA VAL A 167 -13.82 0.67 -9.13
C VAL A 167 -13.27 1.85 -9.92
N VAL A 168 -12.39 2.62 -9.30
CA VAL A 168 -11.67 3.74 -9.92
C VAL A 168 -10.17 3.54 -9.73
N TYR A 169 -9.35 4.24 -10.53
CA TYR A 169 -7.89 4.21 -10.42
C TYR A 169 -7.37 5.62 -10.16
N ASP A 170 -6.53 5.78 -9.15
CA ASP A 170 -5.96 7.08 -8.79
C ASP A 170 -4.77 7.45 -9.68
N VAL A 171 -4.99 8.43 -10.55
CA VAL A 171 -4.02 9.00 -11.51
C VAL A 171 -3.39 10.31 -11.02
N SER A 172 -3.41 10.57 -9.71
CA SER A 172 -2.84 11.78 -9.11
C SER A 172 -1.40 11.54 -8.65
N SER A 173 -0.45 12.35 -9.10
CA SER A 173 0.95 12.28 -8.65
C SER A 173 1.13 12.97 -7.28
N LYS A 174 2.20 12.63 -6.56
CA LYS A 174 2.66 13.30 -5.35
C LYS A 174 3.88 14.16 -5.69
N PRO A 175 3.81 15.50 -5.54
CA PRO A 175 2.64 16.35 -5.25
C PRO A 175 1.68 16.51 -6.46
N PRO A 176 0.43 17.01 -6.29
CA PRO A 176 -0.16 17.59 -5.07
C PRO A 176 -0.80 16.58 -4.11
N ALA A 177 -1.04 15.34 -4.55
CA ALA A 177 -1.66 14.32 -3.72
C ALA A 177 -0.65 13.68 -2.75
N THR A 178 -1.17 12.85 -1.84
CA THR A 178 -0.38 11.91 -1.05
C THR A 178 -0.46 10.50 -1.63
N ILE A 179 0.26 9.55 -1.04
CA ILE A 179 0.13 8.13 -1.43
C ILE A 179 -1.16 7.56 -0.85
N GLU A 180 -1.37 7.71 0.46
CA GLU A 180 -2.58 7.29 1.19
C GLU A 180 -3.71 8.33 1.06
N TRP A 181 -4.95 7.93 1.37
CA TRP A 181 -6.19 8.66 1.08
C TRP A 181 -7.04 9.04 2.31
N GLU A 182 -6.63 8.62 3.52
CA GLU A 182 -7.16 8.96 4.87
C GLU A 182 -8.57 9.58 4.97
#